data_AF-A0A9X8ZY96-F1
#
_entry.id   AF-A0A9X8ZY96-F1
#
_cell.length_a   1.000
_cell.length_b   1.000
_cell.length_c   1.000
_cell.angle_alpha   90.00
_cell.angle_beta   90.00
_cell.angle_gamma   90.00
#
_symmetry.space_group_name_H-M   'P 1'
#
loop_
_entity.id
_entity.type
_entity.pdbx_description
1 polymer ?
#
loop_
_entity_poly.entity_id
_entity_poly.type
_entity_poly.pdbx_seq_one_letter_code
_entity_poly.pdbx_strand_id
1 'polypeptide(L)'
;LHIQLVPIQGDEFGMLPSELDKQCSQLDIHGIFLMPSCSNPTTIMIANFRKKELAAIIRKHQIILIEDDIHAFLTAGVISDYEQPMFNLLPEQSVYIS
;
A
#
# COMPACT_ATOMS: atom_id res chain seq x y z
N LEU A 1 -6.88 -13.64 17.29
CA LEU A 1 -5.78 -13.37 16.33
C LEU A 1 -4.63 -12.73 17.11
N HIS A 2 -3.43 -13.30 17.07
CA HIS A 2 -2.23 -12.73 17.69
C HIS A 2 -1.48 -11.88 16.65
N ILE A 3 -2.10 -10.77 16.23
CA ILE A 3 -1.50 -9.84 15.25
C ILE A 3 -1.10 -8.57 16.00
N GLN A 4 0.16 -8.18 15.85
CA GLN A 4 0.64 -6.88 16.31
C GLN A 4 0.51 -5.88 15.15
N LEU A 5 -0.25 -4.80 15.38
CA LEU A 5 -0.36 -3.72 14.42
C LEU A 5 0.75 -2.70 14.66
N VAL A 6 1.46 -2.35 13.59
CA VAL A 6 2.50 -1.32 13.60
C VAL A 6 1.99 -0.16 12.74
N PRO A 7 1.63 0.99 13.33
CA PRO A 7 1.21 2.14 12.55
C PRO A 7 2.41 2.73 11.81
N ILE A 8 2.24 3.02 10.53
CA ILE A 8 3.22 3.74 9.72
C ILE A 8 2.65 5.12 9.40
N GLN A 9 3.45 6.15 9.64
CA GLN A 9 3.03 7.52 9.34
C GLN A 9 2.83 7.70 7.82
N GLY A 10 1.83 8.50 7.46
CA GLY A 10 1.54 8.89 6.09
C GLY A 10 1.40 10.41 5.94
N ASP A 11 1.32 10.85 4.68
CA ASP A 11 1.02 12.20 4.25
C ASP A 11 -0.20 12.21 3.31
N GLU A 12 -0.45 13.31 2.61
CA GLU A 12 -1.56 13.43 1.65
C GLU A 12 -1.51 12.45 0.47
N PHE A 13 -0.39 11.74 0.28
CA PHE A 13 -0.21 10.71 -0.73
C PHE A 13 -0.24 9.28 -0.15
N GLY A 14 -0.55 9.15 1.13
CA GLY A 14 -0.64 7.88 1.85
C GLY A 14 0.62 7.56 2.66
N MET A 15 0.87 6.26 2.91
CA MET A 15 1.95 5.80 3.77
C MET A 15 3.33 6.29 3.28
N LEU A 16 4.19 6.73 4.20
CA LEU A 16 5.55 7.18 3.88
C LEU A 16 6.49 5.97 3.68
N PRO A 17 7.19 5.85 2.53
CA PRO A 17 8.09 4.73 2.25
C PRO A 17 9.28 4.68 3.21
N SER A 18 9.80 5.85 3.63
CA SER A 18 10.91 5.94 4.58
C SER A 18 10.54 5.43 5.97
N GLU A 19 9.33 5.72 6.44
CA GLU A 19 8.87 5.21 7.74
C GLU A 19 8.56 3.70 7.67
N LEU A 20 8.04 3.21 6.54
CA LEU A 20 7.90 1.77 6.31
C LEU A 20 9.26 1.07 6.35
N ASP A 21 10.25 1.55 5.58
CA ASP A 21 11.60 0.96 5.52
C ASP A 21 12.27 0.91 6.89
N LYS A 22 12.11 1.98 7.67
CA LYS A 22 12.61 2.09 9.05
C LYS A 22 11.95 1.05 9.97
N GLN A 23 10.63 0.89 9.91
CA GLN A 23 9.94 -0.10 10.75
C GLN A 23 10.30 -1.54 10.35
N CYS A 24 10.38 -1.85 9.05
CA CYS A 24 10.84 -3.16 8.57
C CYS A 24 12.29 -3.47 8.99
N SER A 25 13.12 -2.45 9.18
CA SER A 25 14.51 -2.64 9.66
C SER A 25 14.60 -2.91 11.17
N GLN A 26 13.55 -2.59 11.93
CA GLN A 26 13.52 -2.70 13.40
C GLN A 26 12.67 -3.88 13.88
N LEU A 27 11.66 -4.25 13.11
CA LEU A 27 10.65 -5.23 13.45
C LEU A 27 10.53 -6.26 12.33
N ASP A 28 10.20 -7.49 12.69
CA ASP A 28 9.93 -8.57 11.74
C ASP A 28 8.51 -8.45 11.18
N ILE A 29 8.31 -7.48 10.27
CA ILE A 29 7.03 -7.21 9.62
C ILE A 29 6.80 -8.26 8.52
N HIS A 30 5.71 -9.01 8.63
CA HIS A 30 5.39 -10.08 7.68
C HIS A 30 4.42 -9.65 6.57
N GLY A 31 3.68 -8.57 6.79
CA GLY A 31 2.68 -8.10 5.83
C GLY A 31 2.29 -6.66 6.05
N ILE A 32 1.69 -6.09 5.01
CA ILE A 32 1.24 -4.71 4.95
C ILE A 32 -0.16 -4.67 4.35
N PHE A 33 -1.05 -3.88 4.94
CA PHE A 33 -2.39 -3.64 4.43
C PHE A 33 -2.48 -2.21 3.87
N LEU A 34 -2.93 -2.07 2.63
CA LEU A 34 -3.11 -0.78 1.97
C LEU A 34 -4.47 -0.72 1.26
N MET A 35 -5.04 0.49 1.21
CA MET A 35 -6.22 0.82 0.40
C MET A 35 -5.85 1.88 -0.65
N PRO A 36 -5.27 1.50 -1.80
CA PRO A 36 -4.62 2.46 -2.69
C PRO A 36 -5.58 3.35 -3.48
N SER A 37 -6.77 2.86 -3.84
CA SER A 37 -7.79 3.68 -4.53
C SER A 37 -8.39 4.75 -3.65
N CYS A 38 -8.82 4.40 -2.44
CA CYS A 38 -9.42 5.33 -1.50
C CYS A 38 -9.42 4.74 -0.09
N SER A 39 -8.66 5.33 0.83
CA SER A 39 -8.61 4.86 2.21
C SER A 39 -9.80 5.36 3.02
N ASN A 40 -10.48 4.48 3.75
CA ASN A 40 -11.50 4.85 4.74
C ASN A 40 -10.83 5.02 6.13
N PRO A 41 -11.05 6.11 6.89
CA PRO A 41 -11.96 7.25 6.64
C PRO A 41 -11.31 8.48 6.02
N THR A 42 -10.02 8.44 5.71
CA THR A 42 -9.24 9.63 5.31
C THR A 42 -9.53 10.12 3.90
N THR A 43 -10.14 9.28 3.07
CA THR A 43 -10.39 9.47 1.63
C THR A 43 -9.12 9.66 0.79
N ILE A 44 -7.94 9.37 1.36
CA ILE A 44 -6.65 9.54 0.69
C ILE A 44 -6.50 8.43 -0.36
N MET A 45 -6.12 8.84 -1.57
CA MET A 45 -5.67 7.96 -2.64
C MET A 45 -4.14 7.91 -2.65
N ILE A 46 -3.56 6.72 -2.80
CA ILE A 46 -2.11 6.58 -2.94
C ILE A 46 -1.73 6.94 -4.37
N ALA A 47 -1.00 8.05 -4.55
CA ALA A 47 -0.52 8.50 -5.85
C ALA A 47 0.41 7.46 -6.51
N ASN A 48 0.45 7.41 -7.84
CA ASN A 48 1.22 6.39 -8.56
C ASN A 48 2.72 6.40 -8.24
N PHE A 49 3.32 7.58 -8.06
CA PHE A 49 4.73 7.66 -7.66
C PHE A 49 4.93 6.99 -6.29
N ARG A 50 4.00 7.21 -5.34
CA ARG A 50 4.05 6.62 -4.01
C ARG A 50 3.82 5.11 -4.05
N LYS A 51 2.94 4.60 -4.92
CA LYS A 51 2.78 3.15 -5.18
C LYS A 51 4.11 2.52 -5.61
N LYS A 52 4.86 3.16 -6.50
CA LYS A 52 6.17 2.68 -6.98
C LYS A 52 7.22 2.66 -5.86
N GLU A 53 7.27 3.72 -5.04
CA GLU A 53 8.18 3.79 -3.88
C GLU A 53 7.87 2.71 -2.84
N LEU A 54 6.59 2.56 -2.45
CA LEU A 54 6.16 1.52 -1.52
C LEU A 54 6.43 0.12 -2.07
N ALA A 55 6.17 -0.13 -3.35
CA ALA A 55 6.47 -1.42 -3.98
C ALA A 55 7.97 -1.77 -3.95
N ALA A 56 8.86 -0.79 -4.04
CA ALA A 56 10.30 -1.02 -3.90
C ALA A 56 10.66 -1.50 -2.47
N ILE A 57 10.10 -0.86 -1.44
CA ILE A 57 10.32 -1.24 -0.04
C ILE A 57 9.70 -2.60 0.27
N ILE A 58 8.48 -2.85 -0.22
CA ILE A 58 7.78 -4.13 -0.04
C ILE A 58 8.62 -5.28 -0.61
N ARG A 59 9.12 -5.12 -1.83
CA ARG A 59 9.98 -6.11 -2.49
C ARG A 59 11.30 -6.31 -1.73
N LYS A 60 11.94 -5.23 -1.29
CA LYS A 60 13.21 -5.25 -0.54
C LYS A 60 13.09 -6.10 0.73
N HIS A 61 12.00 -5.97 1.47
CA HIS A 61 11.78 -6.66 2.74
C HIS A 61 10.96 -7.96 2.61
N GLN A 62 10.54 -8.32 1.39
CA GLN A 62 9.75 -9.53 1.12
C GLN A 62 8.45 -9.63 1.94
N ILE A 63 7.81 -8.50 2.20
CA ILE A 63 6.54 -8.44 2.95
C ILE A 63 5.35 -8.70 2.03
N ILE A 64 4.32 -9.37 2.54
CA ILE A 64 3.10 -9.64 1.77
C ILE A 64 2.23 -8.39 1.77
N LEU A 65 1.89 -7.88 0.59
CA LEU A 65 0.91 -6.82 0.39
C LEU A 65 -0.51 -7.39 0.40
N ILE A 66 -1.35 -6.94 1.31
CA ILE A 66 -2.80 -7.08 1.25
C ILE A 66 -3.34 -5.77 0.68
N GLU A 67 -3.78 -5.80 -0.57
CA GLU A 67 -4.33 -4.65 -1.25
C GLU A 67 -5.86 -4.74 -1.22
N ASP A 68 -6.50 -3.85 -0.47
CA ASP A 68 -7.94 -3.66 -0.47
C ASP A 68 -8.31 -2.54 -1.43
N ASP A 69 -8.78 -2.92 -2.61
CA ASP A 69 -9.11 -2.00 -3.70
C ASP A 69 -10.60 -2.00 -4.02
N ILE A 70 -11.45 -2.22 -3.00
CA ILE A 70 -12.92 -2.24 -3.13
C ILE A 70 -13.50 -0.94 -3.71
N HIS A 71 -12.77 0.18 -3.57
CA HIS A 71 -13.15 1.48 -4.10
C HIS A 71 -12.56 1.80 -5.47
N ALA A 72 -11.82 0.89 -6.10
CA ALA A 72 -11.17 1.11 -7.40
C ALA A 72 -12.16 1.51 -8.49
N PHE A 73 -13.41 1.02 -8.44
CA PHE A 73 -14.44 1.38 -9.42
C PHE A 73 -14.80 2.88 -9.43
N LEU A 74 -14.48 3.62 -8.36
CA LEU A 74 -14.70 5.06 -8.27
C LEU A 74 -13.52 5.87 -8.83
N THR A 75 -12.32 5.29 -8.87
CA THR A 75 -11.07 6.01 -9.16
C THR A 75 -10.42 5.55 -10.46
N ALA A 76 -10.42 4.26 -10.76
CA ALA A 76 -9.80 3.69 -11.94
C ALA A 76 -10.50 4.17 -13.22
N GLY A 77 -9.74 4.80 -14.12
CA GLY A 77 -10.27 5.39 -15.36
C GLY A 77 -11.04 6.71 -15.18
N VAL A 78 -11.23 7.17 -13.93
CA VAL A 78 -11.86 8.46 -13.60
C VAL A 78 -10.80 9.48 -13.20
N ILE A 79 -9.85 9.06 -12.36
CA ILE A 79 -8.74 9.89 -11.88
C ILE A 79 -7.50 9.60 -12.73
N SER A 80 -6.92 10.63 -13.35
CA SER A 80 -5.77 10.47 -14.26
C SER A 80 -4.53 9.91 -13.57
N ASP A 81 -4.37 10.15 -12.26
CA ASP A 81 -3.24 9.66 -11.46
C ASP A 81 -3.48 8.28 -10.83
N TYR A 82 -4.53 7.55 -11.22
CA TYR A 82 -4.66 6.13 -10.90
C TYR A 82 -4.30 5.33 -12.16
N GLU A 83 -3.05 4.88 -12.27
CA GLU A 83 -2.56 4.12 -13.45
C GLU A 83 -2.90 2.64 -13.35
N GLN A 84 -2.70 2.06 -12.16
CA GLN A 84 -2.83 0.62 -11.92
C GLN A 84 -2.95 0.30 -10.42
N PRO A 85 -3.52 -0.87 -10.06
CA PRO A 85 -3.40 -1.42 -8.71
C PRO A 85 -1.95 -1.78 -8.39
N MET A 86 -1.61 -1.83 -7.10
CA MET A 86 -0.29 -2.21 -6.62
C MET A 86 0.02 -3.70 -6.86
N PHE A 87 -0.99 -4.56 -7.00
CA PHE A 87 -0.88 -5.96 -7.41
C PHE A 87 -0.04 -6.11 -8.68
N ASN A 88 -0.23 -5.23 -9.66
CA ASN A 88 0.55 -5.25 -10.91
C ASN A 88 2.05 -4.96 -10.68
N LEU A 89 2.39 -4.20 -9.63
CA LEU A 89 3.77 -3.90 -9.24
C LEU A 89 4.41 -5.03 -8.43
N LEU A 90 3.60 -5.90 -7.79
CA LEU A 90 4.03 -6.93 -6.83
C LEU A 90 3.25 -8.26 -7.02
N PRO A 91 3.19 -8.83 -8.24
CA PRO A 91 2.26 -9.92 -8.55
C PRO A 91 2.51 -11.20 -7.76
N GLU A 92 3.75 -11.42 -7.29
CA GLU A 92 4.14 -12.61 -6.53
C GLU A 92 4.06 -12.41 -5.00
N GLN A 93 3.80 -11.18 -4.54
CA GLN A 93 3.85 -10.79 -3.13
C GLN A 93 2.59 -10.04 -2.71
N SER A 94 1.48 -10.20 -3.44
CA SER A 94 0.24 -9.49 -3.15
C SER A 94 -0.98 -10.41 -3.12
N VAL A 95 -1.90 -10.08 -2.21
CA VAL A 95 -3.27 -10.59 -2.13
C VAL A 95 -4.18 -9.41 -2.44
N TYR A 96 -4.81 -9.44 -3.61
CA TYR A 96 -5.71 -8.39 -4.08
C TYR A 96 -7.15 -8.71 -3.66
N ILE A 97 -7.83 -7.74 -3.05
CA ILE A 97 -9.21 -7.83 -2.59
C ILE A 97 -10.03 -6.79 -3.36
N SER A 98 -11.11 -7.24 -4.00
CA SER A 98 -12.02 -6.42 -4.81
C SER A 98 -13.47 -6.68 -4.50
#